data_AF-A0A5W2M6M4-F1
#
_entry.id   AF-A0A5W2M6M4-F1
#
_cell.length_a   1.000
_cell.length_b   1.000
_cell.length_c   1.000
_cell.angle_alpha   90.00
_cell.angle_beta   90.00
_cell.angle_gamma   90.00
#
_symmetry.space_group_name_H-M   'P 1'
#
loop_
_entity.id
_entity.type
_entity.pdbx_description
1 polymer ?
#
loop_
_entity_poly.entity_id
_entity_poly.type
_entity_poly.pdbx_seq_one_letter_code
_entity_poly.pdbx_strand_id
1 'polypeptide(L)' 'IEMRGRITEIDMGEVKQGEDTSHTYAIKNTYYKLSIDDQELIEIDNLNFIYKINGKNMIPDRARSALGMN' A
#
# COMPACT_ATOMS: atom_id res chain seq x y z
N ILE A 1 -1.67 3.13 9.93
CA ILE A 1 -1.51 2.75 8.49
C ILE A 1 -0.08 3.05 8.09
N GLU A 2 0.57 2.13 7.40
CA GLU A 2 1.89 2.33 6.80
C GLU A 2 1.80 2.11 5.30
N MET A 3 2.44 2.97 4.52
CA MET A 3 2.49 2.87 3.07
C MET A 3 3.86 3.26 2.56
N ARG A 4 4.37 2.51 1.58
CA ARG A 4 5.57 2.87 0.84
C ARG A 4 5.27 2.74 -0.64
N GLY A 5 5.57 3.79 -1.37
CA GLY A 5 5.26 3.91 -2.78
C GLY A 5 5.98 5.08 -3.40
N ARG A 6 5.56 5.42 -4.60
CA ARG A 6 5.99 6.63 -5.29
C ARG A 6 4.77 7.43 -5.70
N ILE A 7 4.86 8.75 -5.53
CA ILE A 7 3.92 9.67 -6.15
C ILE A 7 4.11 9.54 -7.65
N THR A 8 3.03 9.25 -8.37
CA THR A 8 3.06 9.15 -9.83
C THR A 8 2.43 10.35 -10.49
N GLU A 9 1.48 11.00 -9.81
CA GLU A 9 0.80 12.18 -10.33
C GLU A 9 0.56 13.17 -9.19
N ILE A 10 0.67 14.45 -9.52
CA ILE A 10 0.37 15.58 -8.66
C ILE A 10 -0.57 16.49 -9.43
N ASP A 11 -1.81 16.58 -8.96
CA ASP A 11 -2.78 17.55 -9.44
C ASP A 11 -2.87 18.68 -8.42
N MET A 12 -2.50 19.88 -8.85
CA MET A 12 -2.47 21.06 -8.00
C MET A 12 -3.85 21.72 -7.85
N GLY A 13 -4.87 21.25 -8.58
CA GLY A 13 -6.20 21.87 -8.58
C GLY A 13 -6.18 23.29 -9.16
N GLU A 14 -7.26 24.02 -8.91
CA GLU A 14 -7.39 25.43 -9.29
C GLU A 14 -7.09 26.34 -8.09
N VAL A 15 -6.32 27.40 -8.33
CA VAL A 15 -6.05 28.44 -7.32
C VAL A 15 -6.90 29.66 -7.63
N LYS A 16 -7.85 29.95 -6.74
CA LYS A 16 -8.73 31.13 -6.83
C LYS A 16 -8.62 31.96 -5.56
N GLN A 17 -8.64 33.28 -5.72
CA GLN A 17 -8.51 34.20 -4.58
C GLN A 17 -9.73 34.07 -3.66
N GLY A 18 -9.47 33.80 -2.38
CA GLY A 18 -10.52 33.69 -1.36
C GLY A 18 -11.20 32.32 -1.30
N GLU A 19 -10.76 31.35 -2.10
CA GLU A 19 -11.22 29.94 -2.03
C GLU A 19 -10.11 29.02 -1.52
N ASP A 20 -10.50 27.90 -0.92
CA ASP A 20 -9.57 26.87 -0.52
C ASP A 20 -8.98 26.16 -1.74
N THR A 21 -7.67 25.90 -1.71
CA THR A 21 -6.99 25.09 -2.72
C THR A 21 -6.91 23.65 -2.24
N SER A 22 -7.23 22.70 -3.11
CA SER A 22 -7.06 21.27 -2.86
C SER A 22 -6.05 20.68 -3.83
N HIS A 23 -5.21 19.78 -3.32
CA HIS A 23 -4.23 19.06 -4.12
C HIS A 23 -4.54 17.57 -4.05
N THR A 24 -4.54 16.92 -5.21
CA THR A 24 -4.73 15.47 -5.30
C THR A 24 -3.40 14.82 -5.68
N TYR A 25 -3.03 13.78 -4.94
CA TYR A 25 -1.82 13.01 -5.17
C TYR A 25 -2.18 11.57 -5.48
N ALA A 26 -1.75 11.07 -6.64
CA ALA A 26 -1.84 9.65 -6.94
C ALA A 26 -0.55 8.95 -6.50
N ILE A 27 -0.67 7.93 -5.66
CA ILE A 27 0.47 7.16 -5.14
C ILE A 27 0.33 5.71 -5.56
N LYS A 28 1.35 5.18 -6.25
CA LYS A 28 1.47 3.74 -6.49
C LYS A 28 2.30 3.11 -5.38
N ASN A 29 1.65 2.32 -4.54
CA ASN A 29 2.28 1.64 -3.42
C ASN A 29 2.93 0.31 -3.85
N THR A 30 4.11 0.05 -3.30
CA THR A 30 4.76 -1.27 -3.33
C THR A 30 4.62 -2.01 -2.00
N TYR A 31 4.32 -1.27 -0.92
CA TYR A 31 4.02 -1.80 0.41
C TYR A 31 2.81 -1.09 1.02
N TYR A 32 1.96 -1.84 1.69
CA TYR A 32 0.83 -1.34 2.46
C TYR A 32 0.59 -2.22 3.70
N LYS A 33 0.42 -1.60 4.87
CA LYS A 33 0.00 -2.27 6.09
C LYS A 33 -1.10 -1.50 6.82
N LEU A 34 -2.17 -2.21 7.16
CA LEU A 34 -3.27 -1.73 7.98
C LEU A 34 -3.26 -2.44 9.33
N SER A 35 -3.22 -1.65 10.39
CA SER A 35 -3.39 -2.13 11.75
C SER A 35 -4.49 -1.32 12.45
N ILE A 36 -5.30 -1.98 13.27
CA ILE A 36 -6.31 -1.38 14.15
C ILE A 36 -6.07 -1.94 15.55
N ASP A 37 -6.02 -1.07 16.56
CA ASP A 37 -5.73 -1.44 17.96
C ASP A 37 -4.48 -2.33 18.07
N ASP A 38 -3.41 -1.93 17.38
CA ASP A 38 -2.12 -2.64 17.28
C ASP A 38 -2.19 -4.06 16.66
N GLN A 39 -3.35 -4.48 16.15
CA GLN A 39 -3.50 -5.75 15.43
C GLN A 39 -3.35 -5.54 13.92
N GLU A 40 -2.45 -6.31 13.30
CA GLU A 40 -2.28 -6.33 11.84
C GLU A 40 -3.49 -7.00 11.16
N LEU A 41 -4.21 -6.23 10.35
CA LEU A 41 -5.35 -6.70 9.58
C LEU A 41 -4.99 -7.04 8.15
N ILE A 42 -4.15 -6.20 7.51
CA ILE A 42 -3.75 -6.38 6.12
C ILE A 42 -2.28 -6.03 5.99
N GLU A 43 -1.52 -6.89 5.32
CA GLU A 43 -0.18 -6.59 4.85
C GLU A 43 -0.04 -7.01 3.38
N ILE A 44 0.41 -6.07 2.55
CA ILE A 44 0.71 -6.29 1.12
C ILE A 44 2.13 -5.79 0.87
N ASP A 45 3.00 -6.67 0.42
CA ASP A 45 4.34 -6.35 -0.10
C ASP A 45 4.53 -7.03 -1.45
N ASN A 46 4.50 -6.23 -2.52
CA ASN A 46 4.59 -6.77 -3.88
C ASN A 46 6.00 -7.25 -4.22
N LEU A 47 7.04 -6.72 -3.57
CA LEU A 47 8.43 -7.09 -3.85
C LEU A 47 8.83 -8.36 -3.11
N ASN A 48 8.31 -8.53 -1.90
CA ASN A 48 8.55 -9.71 -1.06
C ASN A 48 7.42 -10.76 -1.15
N PHE A 49 6.49 -10.59 -2.09
CA PHE A 49 5.33 -11.46 -2.31
C PHE A 49 4.56 -11.75 -1.01
N ILE A 50 4.40 -10.75 -0.13
CA ILE A 50 3.64 -10.89 1.11
C ILE A 50 2.21 -10.45 0.82
N TYR A 51 1.26 -11.33 1.11
CA TYR A 51 -0.14 -10.95 1.18
C TYR A 51 -0.73 -11.62 2.41
N LYS A 52 -0.95 -10.87 3.48
CA LYS A 52 -1.54 -11.38 4.72
C LYS A 52 -2.86 -10.68 5.02
N ILE A 53 -3.81 -11.46 5.53
CA ILE A 53 -5.07 -10.98 6.08
C ILE A 53 -5.21 -11.55 7.49
N ASN A 54 -5.38 -10.68 8.49
CA ASN A 54 -5.43 -11.02 9.92
C ASN A 54 -4.26 -11.95 10.33
N GLY A 55 -3.05 -11.60 9.91
CA GLY A 55 -1.84 -12.38 10.16
C GLY A 55 -1.67 -13.67 9.34
N LYS A 56 -2.70 -14.11 8.59
CA LYS A 56 -2.62 -15.33 7.75
C LYS A 56 -2.10 -15.01 6.36
N ASN A 57 -1.03 -15.70 5.95
CA ASN A 57 -0.53 -15.62 4.57
C ASN A 57 -1.55 -16.21 3.59
N MET A 58 -1.90 -15.43 2.58
CA MET A 58 -2.85 -15.79 1.54
C MET A 58 -2.19 -16.32 0.27
N ILE A 59 -0.87 -16.14 0.12
CA ILE A 59 -0.12 -16.74 -0.98
C ILE A 59 0.19 -18.19 -0.61
N PRO A 60 -0.23 -19.19 -1.41
CA PRO A 60 0.07 -20.59 -1.14
C PRO A 60 1.58 -20.86 -1.09
N ASP A 61 2.02 -21.68 -0.14
CA ASP A 61 3.44 -22.02 0.03
C ASP A 61 4.06 -22.58 -1.26
N ARG A 62 3.33 -23.41 -2.00
CA ARG A 62 3.78 -23.94 -3.30
C ARG A 62 4.13 -22.82 -4.29
N ALA A 63 3.37 -21.73 -4.32
CA ALA A 63 3.64 -20.60 -5.21
C ALA A 63 4.91 -19.85 -4.77
N ARG A 64 5.12 -19.68 -3.46
CA ARG A 64 6.35 -19.08 -2.91
C ARG A 64 7.57 -19.96 -3.16
N SER A 65 7.48 -21.26 -2.91
CA SER A 65 8.57 -22.22 -3.19
C SER A 65 8.91 -22.27 -4.68
N ALA A 66 7.92 -22.20 -5.58
CA ALA A 66 8.16 -22.14 -7.02
C ALA A 66 8.93 -20.88 -7.46
N LEU A 67 8.84 -19.80 -6.69
CA LEU A 67 9.61 -18.57 -6.87
C LEU A 67 10.97 -18.60 -6.11
N GLY A 68 11.34 -19.73 -5.50
CA GLY A 68 12.56 -19.86 -4.71
C GLY A 68 12.53 -19.16 -3.35
N MET A 69 11.34 -18.79 -2.89
CA MET A 69 11.11 -18.12 -1.62
C MET A 69 10.75 -19.17 -0.57
N ASN A 70 11.73 -19.61 0.21
CA ASN A 70 11.57 -20.56 1.32
C ASN A 70 11.66 -19.85 2.67
#